data_AF-A0A251UVS6-F1
#
_entry.id   AF-A0A251UVS6-F1
#
_cell.length_a   1.000
_cell.length_b   1.000
_cell.length_c   1.000
_cell.angle_alpha   90.00
_cell.angle_beta   90.00
_cell.angle_gamma   90.00
#
_symmetry.space_group_name_H-M   'P 1'
#
loop_
_entity.id
_entity.type
_entity.pdbx_description
1 polymer ?
#
loop_
_entity_poly.entity_id
_entity_poly.type
_entity_poly.pdbx_seq_one_letter_code
_entity_poly.pdbx_strand_id
1 'polypeptide(L)'
;MVLKKVLVPVAVGTEPMEAVIVIDVLRRAGADVTVASVTSQLCVDAARGVTIVADALISACVDTVFDLISIPGGMLGTVNLRTNMTLWRMLRDHVEEGRIYGALSEAPAFLLGKWGFLWNLKATCAPSSMGTLSSYAIAVDSRLQLDGKAVTSQGLGTTMEYALALVEQLFGTEKADELSGLRLMPFEPNNTFFHTWPQNLFQRTCGTRRPKVLLSIVDGLEEMEAVMIIDVLRRAKAEVVVASAADKREVMASRKVRLVADMLHSDAVEQSYDLIMWLGVLGFARARAVEDSDDEALPHELLKVSPFTGLCETPSSVMVAGKVIISRGLGTTLLFSLTIVDLLLGREKALEIAKLMLVENFH
;
A
#
# COMPACT_ATOMS: atom_id res chain seq x y z
N MET A 1 21.18 1.19 20.33
CA MET A 1 21.45 1.18 18.88
C MET A 1 21.16 2.56 18.34
N VAL A 2 21.99 3.08 17.42
CA VAL A 2 21.70 4.35 16.74
C VAL A 2 20.47 4.15 15.85
N LEU A 3 19.46 4.99 16.03
CA LEU A 3 18.20 4.91 15.29
C LEU A 3 18.45 5.28 13.83
N LYS A 4 18.07 4.39 12.90
CA LYS A 4 18.22 4.63 11.45
C LYS A 4 17.17 5.61 10.97
N LYS A 5 17.58 6.75 10.42
CA LYS A 5 16.66 7.78 9.92
C LYS A 5 16.37 7.56 8.44
N VAL A 6 15.11 7.58 8.07
CA VAL A 6 14.68 7.40 6.68
C VAL A 6 13.78 8.53 6.25
N LEU A 7 14.01 9.04 5.04
CA LEU A 7 13.13 9.99 4.37
C LEU A 7 12.30 9.27 3.30
N VAL A 8 10.98 9.40 3.39
CA VAL A 8 10.04 9.02 2.32
C VAL A 8 9.32 10.28 1.85
N PRO A 9 9.73 10.90 0.74
CA PRO A 9 9.08 12.10 0.24
C PRO A 9 7.79 11.73 -0.50
N VAL A 10 6.74 12.51 -0.26
CA VAL A 10 5.42 12.35 -0.89
C VAL A 10 4.98 13.64 -1.58
N ALA A 11 4.28 13.50 -2.69
CA ALA A 11 3.74 14.58 -3.50
C ALA A 11 2.31 14.26 -3.95
N VAL A 12 1.61 15.26 -4.48
CA VAL A 12 0.33 15.01 -5.13
C VAL A 12 0.51 13.96 -6.22
N GLY A 13 -0.29 12.89 -6.16
CA GLY A 13 -0.24 11.77 -7.10
C GLY A 13 0.86 10.74 -6.85
N THR A 14 1.55 10.76 -5.70
CA THR A 14 2.40 9.64 -5.25
C THR A 14 1.57 8.35 -5.18
N GLU A 15 2.13 7.21 -5.59
CA GLU A 15 1.46 5.90 -5.48
C GLU A 15 1.33 5.49 -4.00
N PRO A 16 0.12 5.53 -3.40
CA PRO A 16 -0.03 5.42 -1.95
C PRO A 16 0.38 4.05 -1.41
N MET A 17 0.11 2.97 -2.14
CA MET A 17 0.47 1.63 -1.70
C MET A 17 1.98 1.46 -1.60
N GLU A 18 2.73 1.99 -2.58
CA GLU A 18 4.20 1.95 -2.56
C GLU A 18 4.77 2.70 -1.37
N ALA A 19 4.28 3.93 -1.13
CA ALA A 19 4.72 4.74 0.00
C ALA A 19 4.42 4.05 1.33
N VAL A 20 3.18 3.57 1.51
CA VAL A 20 2.71 3.01 2.78
C VAL A 20 3.39 1.69 3.11
N ILE A 21 3.61 0.80 2.13
CA ILE A 21 4.37 -0.44 2.37
C ILE A 21 5.79 -0.12 2.83
N VAL A 22 6.49 0.79 2.13
CA VAL A 22 7.86 1.18 2.50
C VAL A 22 7.91 1.79 3.90
N ILE A 23 7.00 2.71 4.21
CA ILE A 23 6.94 3.37 5.53
C ILE A 23 6.69 2.33 6.64
N ASP A 24 5.68 1.49 6.48
CA ASP A 24 5.28 0.52 7.49
C ASP A 24 6.41 -0.51 7.73
N VAL A 25 6.96 -1.14 6.68
CA VAL A 25 8.04 -2.14 6.81
C VAL A 25 9.27 -1.57 7.50
N LEU A 26 9.70 -0.37 7.11
CA LEU A 26 10.87 0.27 7.73
C LEU A 26 10.59 0.65 9.19
N ARG A 27 9.38 1.09 9.52
CA ARG A 27 8.98 1.33 10.92
C ARG A 27 8.93 0.04 11.74
N ARG A 28 8.51 -1.09 11.15
CA ARG A 28 8.60 -2.43 11.79
C ARG A 28 10.05 -2.87 12.00
N ALA A 29 10.97 -2.47 11.12
CA ALA A 29 12.40 -2.71 11.30
C ALA A 29 13.03 -1.88 12.44
N GLY A 30 12.31 -0.86 12.92
CA GLY A 30 12.80 0.06 13.94
C GLY A 30 13.43 1.34 13.38
N ALA A 31 13.19 1.65 12.11
CA ALA A 31 13.63 2.91 11.52
C ALA A 31 12.75 4.09 11.98
N ASP A 32 13.39 5.26 12.11
CA ASP A 32 12.73 6.56 12.26
C ASP A 32 12.40 7.11 10.86
N VAL A 33 11.22 6.75 10.38
CA VAL A 33 10.75 7.15 9.05
C VAL A 33 10.03 8.49 9.15
N THR A 34 10.59 9.50 8.49
CA THR A 34 9.97 10.80 8.24
C THR A 34 9.26 10.78 6.89
N VAL A 35 7.93 10.91 6.90
CA VAL A 35 7.16 11.15 5.68
C VAL A 35 7.17 12.65 5.41
N ALA A 36 7.75 13.09 4.30
CA ALA A 36 7.92 14.52 4.01
C ALA A 36 7.10 14.95 2.80
N SER A 37 6.19 15.91 2.99
CA SER A 37 5.47 16.52 1.88
C SER A 37 6.38 17.48 1.12
N VAL A 38 6.48 17.33 -0.19
CA VAL A 38 7.17 18.30 -1.06
C VAL A 38 6.26 19.47 -1.49
N THR A 39 5.00 19.48 -1.03
CA THR A 39 4.03 20.54 -1.27
C THR A 39 4.13 21.63 -0.19
N SER A 40 3.20 22.59 -0.18
CA SER A 40 3.08 23.60 0.88
C SER A 40 2.31 23.14 2.12
N GLN A 41 1.72 21.94 2.08
CA GLN A 41 0.85 21.42 3.14
C GLN A 41 1.26 19.99 3.54
N LEU A 42 0.98 19.63 4.80
CA LEU A 42 1.19 18.27 5.28
C LEU A 42 0.19 17.28 4.67
N CYS A 43 -1.02 17.74 4.37
CA CYS A 43 -2.03 16.94 3.69
C CYS A 43 -1.68 16.78 2.20
N VAL A 44 -1.53 15.54 1.73
CA VAL A 44 -1.12 15.23 0.37
C VAL A 44 -2.13 14.29 -0.27
N ASP A 45 -2.76 14.77 -1.35
CA ASP A 45 -3.63 13.97 -2.21
C ASP A 45 -2.76 13.01 -3.04
N ALA A 46 -2.54 11.81 -2.51
CA ALA A 46 -1.87 10.73 -3.23
C ALA A 46 -2.74 10.23 -4.39
N ALA A 47 -2.22 9.28 -5.16
CA ALA A 47 -2.99 8.67 -6.24
C ALA A 47 -4.22 7.91 -5.69
N ARG A 48 -5.17 7.64 -6.59
CA ARG A 48 -6.40 6.88 -6.29
C ARG A 48 -7.21 7.42 -5.12
N GLY A 49 -7.20 8.73 -4.90
CA GLY A 49 -8.02 9.41 -3.88
C GLY A 49 -7.64 9.07 -2.44
N VAL A 50 -6.44 8.51 -2.21
CA VAL A 50 -5.91 8.33 -0.86
C VAL A 50 -5.26 9.64 -0.44
N THR A 51 -5.52 10.07 0.77
CA THR A 51 -4.93 11.29 1.32
C THR A 51 -4.02 10.91 2.48
N ILE A 52 -2.73 11.25 2.37
CA ILE A 52 -1.71 10.98 3.38
C ILE A 52 -1.35 12.29 4.07
N VAL A 53 -1.30 12.30 5.40
CA VAL A 53 -0.79 13.45 6.17
C VAL A 53 0.68 13.19 6.50
N ALA A 54 1.55 13.92 5.83
CA ALA A 54 3.00 13.87 6.04
C ALA A 54 3.39 14.37 7.43
N ASP A 55 4.48 13.82 7.97
CA ASP A 55 5.05 14.16 9.28
C ASP A 55 5.68 15.55 9.29
N ALA A 56 6.27 15.95 8.17
CA ALA A 56 6.91 17.25 8.00
C ALA A 56 6.76 17.77 6.56
N LEU A 57 6.98 19.07 6.38
CA LEU A 57 7.29 19.63 5.06
C LEU A 57 8.74 19.33 4.72
N ILE A 58 9.06 19.09 3.45
CA ILE A 58 10.43 18.80 3.00
C ILE A 58 11.42 19.92 3.38
N SER A 59 10.95 21.17 3.45
CA SER A 59 11.75 22.32 3.88
C SER A 59 12.22 22.24 5.33
N ALA A 60 11.49 21.53 6.19
CA ALA A 60 11.89 21.32 7.59
C ALA A 60 12.91 20.17 7.75
N CYS A 61 13.16 19.40 6.68
CA CYS A 61 14.05 18.24 6.70
C CYS A 61 15.48 18.55 6.22
N VAL A 62 15.77 19.78 5.75
CA VAL A 62 17.03 20.12 5.05
C VAL A 62 18.28 19.93 5.89
N ASP A 63 18.18 20.14 7.21
CA ASP A 63 19.30 19.99 8.15
C ASP A 63 19.37 18.58 8.76
N THR A 64 18.48 17.67 8.34
CA THR A 64 18.45 16.29 8.84
C THR A 64 19.26 15.38 7.93
N VAL A 65 20.27 14.73 8.52
CA VAL A 65 21.00 13.64 7.86
C VAL A 65 20.18 12.36 7.97
N PHE A 66 19.84 11.77 6.83
CA PHE A 66 19.14 10.49 6.74
C PHE A 66 20.12 9.38 6.39
N ASP A 67 19.87 8.15 6.83
CA ASP A 67 20.58 6.96 6.41
C ASP A 67 20.06 6.43 5.06
N LEU A 68 18.80 6.74 4.73
CA LEU A 68 18.12 6.34 3.51
C LEU A 68 17.16 7.42 3.01
N ILE A 69 17.14 7.64 1.70
CA ILE A 69 16.05 8.34 0.99
C ILE A 69 15.40 7.32 0.05
N SER A 70 14.13 6.99 0.30
CA SER A 70 13.36 6.04 -0.52
C SER A 70 12.20 6.75 -1.20
N ILE A 71 12.16 6.70 -2.53
CA ILE A 71 11.24 7.48 -3.38
C ILE A 71 10.17 6.55 -3.96
N PRO A 72 8.91 6.66 -3.50
CA PRO A 72 7.80 5.94 -4.11
C PRO A 72 7.52 6.44 -5.53
N GLY A 73 6.89 5.60 -6.34
CA GLY A 73 6.49 5.92 -7.69
C GLY A 73 5.13 6.61 -7.80
N GLY A 74 4.42 6.29 -8.88
CA GLY A 74 3.23 7.00 -9.33
C GLY A 74 3.64 8.14 -10.25
N MET A 75 3.20 8.08 -11.52
CA MET A 75 3.70 8.99 -12.56
C MET A 75 3.54 10.48 -12.21
N LEU A 76 2.36 10.89 -11.71
CA LEU A 76 2.12 12.29 -11.31
C LEU A 76 2.98 12.67 -10.10
N GLY A 77 3.03 11.82 -9.07
CA GLY A 77 3.86 12.02 -7.88
C GLY A 77 5.34 12.15 -8.24
N THR A 78 5.84 11.25 -9.08
CA THR A 78 7.22 11.26 -9.59
C THR A 78 7.56 12.57 -10.30
N VAL A 79 6.67 13.06 -11.16
CA VAL A 79 6.87 14.35 -11.85
C VAL A 79 6.91 15.50 -10.85
N ASN A 80 6.01 15.52 -9.87
CA ASN A 80 5.93 16.56 -8.85
C ASN A 80 7.12 16.52 -7.86
N LEU A 81 7.59 15.34 -7.50
CA LEU A 81 8.81 15.16 -6.72
C LEU A 81 10.03 15.69 -7.48
N ARG A 82 10.12 15.39 -8.79
CA ARG A 82 11.26 15.82 -9.63
C ARG A 82 11.38 17.34 -9.76
N THR A 83 10.27 18.08 -9.70
CA THR A 83 10.31 19.54 -9.80
C THR A 83 10.71 20.22 -8.48
N ASN A 84 10.79 19.48 -7.38
CA ASN A 84 11.18 20.03 -6.09
C ASN A 84 12.70 20.14 -5.95
N MET A 85 13.21 21.37 -5.97
CA MET A 85 14.64 21.66 -5.87
C MET A 85 15.24 21.32 -4.50
N THR A 86 14.46 21.41 -3.43
CA THR A 86 14.91 21.06 -2.07
C THR A 86 15.23 19.56 -2.00
N LEU A 87 14.32 18.71 -2.47
CA LEU A 87 14.53 17.28 -2.55
C LEU A 87 15.71 16.92 -3.45
N TRP A 88 15.86 17.59 -4.60
CA TRP A 88 17.01 17.37 -5.49
C TRP A 88 18.34 17.63 -4.76
N ARG A 89 18.47 18.74 -4.04
CA ARG A 89 19.69 19.09 -3.29
C ARG A 89 19.97 18.08 -2.18
N MET A 90 18.95 17.74 -1.39
CA MET A 90 19.07 16.73 -0.33
C MET A 90 19.55 15.39 -0.90
N LEU A 91 18.97 14.94 -2.02
CA LEU A 91 19.36 13.68 -2.62
C LEU A 91 20.76 13.73 -3.24
N ARG A 92 21.14 14.84 -3.90
CA ARG A 92 22.50 15.03 -4.42
C ARG A 92 23.53 14.87 -3.30
N ASP A 93 23.37 15.63 -2.22
CA ASP A 93 24.32 15.62 -1.09
C ASP A 93 24.35 14.22 -0.44
N HIS A 94 23.19 13.58 -0.29
CA HIS A 94 23.05 12.22 0.22
C HIS A 94 23.79 11.17 -0.63
N VAL A 95 23.73 11.29 -1.96
CA VAL A 95 24.42 10.40 -2.90
C VAL A 95 25.93 10.67 -2.90
N GLU A 96 26.36 11.94 -2.88
CA GLU A 96 27.77 12.33 -2.80
C GLU A 96 28.44 11.81 -1.52
N GLU A 97 27.69 11.74 -0.42
CA GLU A 97 28.14 11.17 0.85
C GLU A 97 28.07 9.62 0.89
N GLY A 98 27.72 8.98 -0.24
CA GLY A 98 27.75 7.52 -0.39
C GLY A 98 26.70 6.77 0.41
N ARG A 99 25.56 7.41 0.71
CA ARG A 99 24.45 6.79 1.45
C ARG A 99 23.48 6.04 0.55
N ILE A 100 22.72 5.13 1.14
CA ILE A 100 21.77 4.28 0.42
C ILE A 100 20.59 5.14 -0.03
N TYR A 101 20.16 4.97 -1.28
CA TYR A 101 18.96 5.60 -1.81
C TYR A 101 18.23 4.60 -2.70
N GLY A 102 16.94 4.82 -2.89
CA GLY A 102 16.21 3.98 -3.81
C GLY A 102 14.92 4.56 -4.32
N ALA A 103 14.38 3.91 -5.34
CA ALA A 103 13.14 4.32 -5.98
C ALA A 103 12.34 3.15 -6.55
N LEU A 104 11.01 3.33 -6.62
CA LEU A 104 10.05 2.35 -7.13
C LEU A 104 9.35 2.82 -8.41
N SER A 105 8.91 1.85 -9.22
CA SER A 105 8.01 2.06 -10.36
C SER A 105 8.54 3.10 -11.36
N GLU A 106 7.88 4.25 -11.51
CA GLU A 106 8.27 5.29 -12.46
C GLU A 106 9.46 6.14 -11.97
N ALA A 107 9.69 6.19 -10.65
CA ALA A 107 10.68 7.08 -10.06
C ALA A 107 12.14 6.82 -10.47
N PRO A 108 12.61 5.57 -10.66
CA PRO A 108 13.94 5.33 -11.22
C PRO A 108 14.14 5.97 -12.59
N ALA A 109 13.20 5.80 -13.53
CA ALA A 109 13.34 6.31 -14.89
C ALA A 109 13.09 7.82 -14.99
N PHE A 110 12.02 8.30 -14.36
CA PHE A 110 11.53 9.66 -14.56
C PHE A 110 12.02 10.67 -13.53
N LEU A 111 12.66 10.24 -12.45
CA LEU A 111 13.23 11.12 -11.42
C LEU A 111 14.73 10.84 -11.23
N LEU A 112 15.14 9.66 -10.74
CA LEU A 112 16.55 9.39 -10.46
C LEU A 112 17.42 9.45 -11.72
N GLY A 113 16.97 8.78 -12.80
CA GLY A 113 17.65 8.79 -14.10
C GLY A 113 17.76 10.20 -14.68
N LYS A 114 16.66 10.97 -14.67
CA LYS A 114 16.66 12.35 -15.17
C LYS A 114 17.53 13.31 -14.35
N TRP A 115 17.67 13.07 -13.05
CA TRP A 115 18.59 13.83 -12.20
C TRP A 115 20.04 13.33 -12.28
N GLY A 116 20.26 12.18 -12.91
CA GLY A 116 21.58 11.63 -13.15
C GLY A 116 22.11 10.68 -12.10
N PHE A 117 21.30 10.33 -11.11
CA PHE A 117 21.72 9.50 -9.99
C PHE A 117 21.80 8.00 -10.35
N LEU A 118 21.60 7.63 -11.62
CA LEU A 118 21.71 6.25 -12.11
C LEU A 118 22.73 6.07 -13.24
N TRP A 119 23.50 7.12 -13.59
CA TRP A 119 24.47 7.02 -14.69
C TRP A 119 25.49 5.92 -14.45
N ASN A 120 25.64 5.03 -15.44
CA ASN A 120 26.50 3.84 -15.41
C ASN A 120 26.14 2.78 -14.34
N LEU A 121 25.02 2.92 -13.65
CA LEU A 121 24.52 1.92 -12.70
C LEU A 121 23.52 1.00 -13.40
N LYS A 122 23.47 -0.25 -12.96
CA LYS A 122 22.35 -1.15 -13.25
C LYS A 122 21.13 -0.71 -12.45
N ALA A 123 20.01 -0.56 -13.13
CA ALA A 123 18.75 -0.19 -12.50
C ALA A 123 17.58 -0.88 -13.19
N THR A 124 16.47 -1.00 -12.45
CA THR A 124 15.17 -1.41 -12.99
C THR A 124 14.12 -0.35 -12.70
N CYS A 125 12.96 -0.44 -13.33
CA CYS A 125 11.81 0.45 -13.12
C CYS A 125 10.53 -0.23 -13.57
N ALA A 126 9.41 0.49 -13.54
CA ALA A 126 8.16 0.03 -14.15
C ALA A 126 8.41 -0.51 -15.57
N PRO A 127 7.88 -1.68 -15.95
CA PRO A 127 8.16 -2.30 -17.24
C PRO A 127 7.85 -1.38 -18.44
N SER A 128 6.77 -0.58 -18.33
CA SER A 128 6.38 0.42 -19.33
C SER A 128 7.38 1.59 -19.48
N SER A 129 8.28 1.77 -18.51
CA SER A 129 9.24 2.87 -18.42
C SER A 129 10.68 2.45 -18.72
N MET A 130 10.93 1.16 -18.96
CA MET A 130 12.28 0.61 -19.20
C MET A 130 13.00 1.29 -20.37
N GLY A 131 12.28 1.60 -21.46
CA GLY A 131 12.87 2.34 -22.59
C GLY A 131 13.37 3.75 -22.21
N THR A 132 12.68 4.42 -21.27
CA THR A 132 13.14 5.71 -20.73
C THR A 132 14.35 5.52 -19.82
N LEU A 133 14.34 4.47 -18.98
CA LEU A 133 15.45 4.18 -18.06
C LEU A 133 16.77 3.92 -18.81
N SER A 134 16.73 3.22 -19.94
CA SER A 134 17.91 2.93 -20.78
C SER A 134 18.65 4.18 -21.30
N SER A 135 18.03 5.36 -21.21
CA SER A 135 18.69 6.62 -21.55
C SER A 135 19.62 7.15 -20.44
N TYR A 136 19.47 6.63 -19.21
CA TYR A 136 20.12 7.17 -18.01
C TYR A 136 20.85 6.11 -17.18
N ALA A 137 20.61 4.82 -17.44
CA ALA A 137 21.15 3.70 -16.67
C ALA A 137 21.36 2.46 -17.55
N ILE A 138 22.08 1.47 -17.04
CA ILE A 138 22.11 0.12 -17.61
C ILE A 138 20.81 -0.56 -17.18
N ALA A 139 19.77 -0.47 -18.01
CA ALA A 139 18.46 -1.02 -17.68
C ALA A 139 18.51 -2.56 -17.60
N VAL A 140 18.05 -3.11 -16.47
CA VAL A 140 17.94 -4.55 -16.21
C VAL A 140 16.49 -4.90 -15.92
N ASP A 141 15.96 -5.89 -16.63
CA ASP A 141 14.64 -6.43 -16.37
C ASP A 141 14.69 -7.41 -15.19
N SER A 142 14.57 -6.88 -13.98
CA SER A 142 14.56 -7.62 -12.72
C SER A 142 13.55 -6.98 -11.78
N ARG A 143 12.89 -7.78 -10.93
CA ARG A 143 11.93 -7.29 -9.92
C ARG A 143 12.55 -6.28 -8.95
N LEU A 144 13.83 -6.49 -8.64
CA LEU A 144 14.66 -5.71 -7.74
C LEU A 144 16.09 -5.65 -8.28
N GLN A 145 16.70 -4.46 -8.30
CA GLN A 145 18.07 -4.25 -8.72
C GLN A 145 18.82 -3.39 -7.69
N LEU A 146 19.91 -3.95 -7.17
CA LEU A 146 20.88 -3.24 -6.33
C LEU A 146 22.15 -3.02 -7.15
N ASP A 147 22.65 -1.78 -7.18
CA ASP A 147 23.96 -1.47 -7.74
C ASP A 147 24.61 -0.32 -6.95
N GLY A 148 25.76 -0.60 -6.32
CA GLY A 148 26.40 0.30 -5.38
C GLY A 148 25.48 0.66 -4.21
N LYS A 149 25.03 1.92 -4.16
CA LYS A 149 24.12 2.46 -3.13
C LYS A 149 22.69 2.65 -3.62
N ALA A 150 22.44 2.43 -4.91
CA ALA A 150 21.13 2.54 -5.51
C ALA A 150 20.36 1.22 -5.36
N VAL A 151 19.11 1.31 -4.89
CA VAL A 151 18.15 0.21 -4.85
C VAL A 151 16.94 0.60 -5.70
N THR A 152 16.60 -0.18 -6.73
CA THR A 152 15.48 0.11 -7.63
C THR A 152 14.58 -1.09 -7.83
N SER A 153 13.29 -0.87 -8.07
CA SER A 153 12.31 -1.96 -8.20
C SER A 153 11.12 -1.56 -9.08
N GLN A 154 10.38 -2.54 -9.60
CA GLN A 154 9.47 -2.38 -10.74
C GLN A 154 8.08 -1.81 -10.42
N GLY A 155 7.54 -2.00 -9.22
CA GLY A 155 6.29 -1.37 -8.80
C GLY A 155 5.54 -2.11 -7.70
N LEU A 156 4.21 -2.04 -7.73
CA LEU A 156 3.34 -2.55 -6.65
C LEU A 156 3.65 -4.01 -6.27
N GLY A 157 3.71 -4.91 -7.25
CA GLY A 157 3.96 -6.33 -7.03
C GLY A 157 5.36 -6.65 -6.49
N THR A 158 6.30 -5.70 -6.54
CA THR A 158 7.68 -5.85 -6.08
C THR A 158 8.01 -4.96 -4.87
N THR A 159 7.03 -4.20 -4.37
CA THR A 159 7.26 -3.19 -3.31
C THR A 159 7.68 -3.83 -1.98
N MET A 160 7.13 -4.99 -1.63
CA MET A 160 7.55 -5.70 -0.41
C MET A 160 9.00 -6.19 -0.49
N GLU A 161 9.39 -6.77 -1.62
CA GLU A 161 10.78 -7.20 -1.87
C GLU A 161 11.74 -6.02 -1.77
N TYR A 162 11.37 -4.89 -2.36
CA TYR A 162 12.11 -3.64 -2.24
C TYR A 162 12.23 -3.15 -0.80
N ALA A 163 11.14 -3.11 -0.04
CA ALA A 163 11.16 -2.66 1.34
C ALA A 163 12.03 -3.56 2.23
N LEU A 164 11.98 -4.89 2.04
CA LEU A 164 12.86 -5.83 2.76
C LEU A 164 14.32 -5.70 2.37
N ALA A 165 14.62 -5.45 1.09
CA ALA A 165 15.99 -5.18 0.66
C ALA A 165 16.55 -3.91 1.31
N LEU A 166 15.73 -2.88 1.50
CA LEU A 166 16.13 -1.68 2.25
C LEU A 166 16.36 -1.99 3.74
N VAL A 167 15.52 -2.84 4.34
CA VAL A 167 15.73 -3.32 5.72
C VAL A 167 17.06 -4.06 5.84
N GLU A 168 17.35 -4.98 4.92
CA GLU A 168 18.61 -5.73 4.89
C GLU A 168 19.81 -4.78 4.81
N GLN A 169 19.75 -3.77 3.93
CA GLN A 169 20.83 -2.79 3.78
C GLN A 169 21.05 -1.92 5.03
N LEU A 170 20.01 -1.64 5.82
CA LEU A 170 20.07 -0.77 6.99
C LEU A 170 20.34 -1.53 8.31
N PHE A 171 19.79 -2.74 8.44
CA PHE A 171 19.71 -3.49 9.69
C PHE A 171 20.31 -4.91 9.59
N GLY A 172 20.67 -5.36 8.39
CA GLY A 172 21.21 -6.70 8.14
C GLY A 172 20.15 -7.75 7.83
N THR A 173 20.61 -8.87 7.27
CA THR A 173 19.78 -9.97 6.77
C THR A 173 18.90 -10.58 7.85
N GLU A 174 19.40 -10.74 9.09
CA GLU A 174 18.62 -11.28 10.22
C GLU A 174 17.34 -10.49 10.47
N LYS A 175 17.39 -9.15 10.41
CA LYS A 175 16.21 -8.32 10.61
C LYS A 175 15.25 -8.40 9.43
N ALA A 176 15.77 -8.51 8.20
CA ALA A 176 14.94 -8.71 7.02
C ALA A 176 14.21 -10.06 7.05
N ASP A 177 14.89 -11.13 7.47
CA ASP A 177 14.32 -12.46 7.64
C ASP A 177 13.25 -12.51 8.73
N GLU A 178 13.48 -11.83 9.87
CA GLU A 178 12.48 -11.67 10.94
C GLU A 178 11.19 -11.06 10.40
N LEU A 179 11.28 -9.98 9.62
CA LEU A 179 10.12 -9.29 9.06
C LEU A 179 9.46 -10.08 7.92
N SER A 180 10.25 -10.80 7.11
CA SER A 180 9.72 -11.72 6.11
C SER A 180 8.87 -12.83 6.76
N GLY A 181 9.34 -13.34 7.91
CA GLY A 181 8.64 -14.32 8.74
C GLY A 181 7.29 -13.86 9.30
N LEU A 182 7.03 -12.55 9.37
CA LEU A 182 5.72 -11.99 9.73
C LEU A 182 4.66 -12.16 8.61
N ARG A 183 4.97 -12.88 7.54
CA ARG A 183 4.08 -13.15 6.39
C ARG A 183 3.57 -11.86 5.75
N LEU A 184 4.46 -10.88 5.62
CA LEU A 184 4.19 -9.61 4.93
C LEU A 184 4.13 -9.81 3.41
N MET A 185 4.73 -10.89 2.89
CA MET A 185 4.69 -11.24 1.47
C MET A 185 3.53 -12.18 1.13
N PRO A 186 3.00 -12.14 -0.10
CA PRO A 186 2.06 -13.13 -0.60
C PRO A 186 2.65 -14.54 -0.47
N PHE A 187 1.97 -15.42 0.24
CA PHE A 187 2.37 -16.82 0.41
C PHE A 187 2.28 -17.58 -0.93
N GLU A 188 3.29 -18.41 -1.21
CA GLU A 188 3.50 -19.14 -2.47
C GLU A 188 2.63 -20.44 -2.62
N PRO A 189 2.58 -21.13 -3.78
CA PRO A 189 1.39 -21.31 -4.62
C PRO A 189 0.57 -22.60 -4.37
N ASN A 190 0.92 -23.41 -3.36
CA ASN A 190 0.37 -24.76 -3.23
C ASN A 190 -0.93 -24.87 -2.43
N ASN A 191 -1.55 -23.76 -2.01
CA ASN A 191 -2.85 -23.83 -1.38
C ASN A 191 -3.97 -23.74 -2.41
N THR A 192 -4.55 -24.90 -2.68
CA THR A 192 -5.80 -25.10 -3.41
C THR A 192 -6.87 -24.18 -2.81
N PHE A 193 -7.35 -23.23 -3.60
CA PHE A 193 -8.48 -22.39 -3.24
C PHE A 193 -9.76 -23.22 -3.34
N PHE A 194 -10.47 -23.40 -2.23
CA PHE A 194 -11.80 -23.99 -2.27
C PHE A 194 -12.82 -22.91 -2.61
N HIS A 195 -13.17 -22.81 -3.90
CA HIS A 195 -14.34 -22.07 -4.38
C HIS A 195 -15.63 -22.86 -4.11
N THR A 196 -16.02 -23.05 -2.86
CA THR A 196 -17.42 -23.41 -2.57
C THR A 196 -18.19 -22.13 -2.31
N TRP A 197 -18.50 -21.43 -3.39
CA TRP A 197 -19.30 -20.21 -3.39
C TRP A 197 -20.80 -20.57 -3.44
N PRO A 198 -21.66 -20.03 -2.57
CA PRO A 198 -23.08 -19.95 -2.89
C PRO A 198 -23.21 -18.93 -4.02
N GLN A 199 -23.33 -19.39 -5.27
CA GLN A 199 -23.41 -18.56 -6.50
C GLN A 199 -24.42 -17.40 -6.40
N ASN A 200 -25.33 -17.44 -5.43
CA ASN A 200 -26.49 -16.59 -5.31
C ASN A 200 -26.35 -15.41 -4.33
N LEU A 201 -25.24 -15.27 -3.57
CA LEU A 201 -25.18 -14.29 -2.45
C LEU A 201 -24.99 -12.83 -2.91
N PHE A 202 -24.30 -12.62 -4.03
CA PHE A 202 -24.11 -11.29 -4.66
C PHE A 202 -24.49 -11.30 -6.15
N GLN A 203 -25.09 -12.39 -6.65
CA GLN A 203 -25.55 -12.46 -8.03
C GLN A 203 -26.57 -11.34 -8.28
N ARG A 204 -26.08 -10.30 -8.98
CA ARG A 204 -26.82 -9.15 -9.53
C ARG A 204 -27.34 -8.10 -8.54
N THR A 205 -26.45 -7.31 -7.92
CA THR A 205 -26.87 -5.97 -7.40
C THR A 205 -26.47 -4.80 -8.30
N CYS A 206 -25.39 -4.92 -9.08
CA CYS A 206 -24.86 -3.77 -9.82
C CYS A 206 -25.26 -3.68 -11.31
N GLY A 207 -25.60 -4.78 -12.00
CA GLY A 207 -25.90 -4.70 -13.44
C GLY A 207 -24.76 -4.01 -14.20
N THR A 208 -25.02 -2.84 -14.81
CA THR A 208 -24.01 -1.99 -15.49
C THR A 208 -23.50 -0.80 -14.66
N ARG A 209 -24.03 -0.57 -13.45
CA ARG A 209 -23.62 0.58 -12.61
C ARG A 209 -22.34 0.28 -11.84
N ARG A 210 -21.59 1.33 -11.49
CA ARG A 210 -20.39 1.19 -10.67
C ARG A 210 -20.77 0.75 -9.26
N PRO A 211 -20.15 -0.31 -8.69
CA PRO A 211 -20.39 -0.71 -7.32
C PRO A 211 -19.89 0.36 -6.36
N LYS A 212 -20.73 0.70 -5.38
CA LYS A 212 -20.43 1.66 -4.32
C LYS A 212 -20.10 0.93 -3.03
N VAL A 213 -18.87 1.08 -2.55
CA VAL A 213 -18.30 0.38 -1.39
C VAL A 213 -18.01 1.38 -0.29
N LEU A 214 -18.53 1.13 0.92
CA LEU A 214 -18.12 1.83 2.15
C LEU A 214 -16.95 1.08 2.77
N LEU A 215 -15.87 1.79 3.10
CA LEU A 215 -14.74 1.26 3.85
C LEU A 215 -14.57 2.06 5.14
N SER A 216 -14.75 1.41 6.29
CA SER A 216 -14.61 2.05 7.60
C SER A 216 -13.17 1.92 8.12
N ILE A 217 -12.57 3.04 8.52
CA ILE A 217 -11.23 3.13 9.11
C ILE A 217 -11.28 3.75 10.52
N VAL A 218 -10.32 3.42 11.38
CA VAL A 218 -10.22 3.92 12.77
C VAL A 218 -8.76 3.98 13.21
N ASP A 219 -8.47 4.80 14.22
CA ASP A 219 -7.15 4.86 14.83
C ASP A 219 -6.64 3.46 15.22
N GLY A 220 -5.38 3.17 14.89
CA GLY A 220 -4.73 1.89 15.13
C GLY A 220 -5.00 0.80 14.09
N LEU A 221 -5.71 1.08 12.99
CA LEU A 221 -5.85 0.12 11.89
C LEU A 221 -4.50 -0.22 11.22
N GLU A 222 -4.45 -1.33 10.49
CA GLU A 222 -3.32 -1.62 9.59
C GLU A 222 -3.41 -0.80 8.30
N GLU A 223 -2.50 0.16 8.14
CA GLU A 223 -2.47 1.07 7.00
C GLU A 223 -2.36 0.37 5.64
N MET A 224 -1.51 -0.66 5.53
CA MET A 224 -1.35 -1.40 4.29
C MET A 224 -2.67 -2.06 3.87
N GLU A 225 -3.48 -2.54 4.83
CA GLU A 225 -4.75 -3.17 4.51
C GLU A 225 -5.75 -2.19 3.90
N ALA A 226 -5.94 -1.04 4.57
CA ALA A 226 -6.84 -0.02 4.07
C ALA A 226 -6.41 0.49 2.70
N VAL A 227 -5.13 0.85 2.57
CA VAL A 227 -4.62 1.47 1.34
C VAL A 227 -4.65 0.48 0.17
N MET A 228 -4.31 -0.80 0.39
CA MET A 228 -4.42 -1.82 -0.65
C MET A 228 -5.85 -2.00 -1.14
N ILE A 229 -6.81 -2.11 -0.23
CA ILE A 229 -8.23 -2.28 -0.58
C ILE A 229 -8.75 -1.07 -1.35
N ILE A 230 -8.48 0.15 -0.85
CA ILE A 230 -8.89 1.40 -1.52
C ILE A 230 -8.31 1.46 -2.93
N ASP A 231 -7.01 1.24 -3.05
CA ASP A 231 -6.29 1.34 -4.32
C ASP A 231 -6.79 0.32 -5.35
N VAL A 232 -6.90 -0.96 -4.97
CA VAL A 232 -7.36 -2.04 -5.86
C VAL A 232 -8.80 -1.80 -6.32
N LEU A 233 -9.71 -1.49 -5.42
CA LEU A 233 -11.12 -1.26 -5.76
C LEU A 233 -11.29 -0.03 -6.66
N ARG A 234 -10.56 1.07 -6.37
CA ARG A 234 -10.61 2.28 -7.21
C ARG A 234 -9.95 2.06 -8.58
N ARG A 235 -8.91 1.21 -8.70
CA ARG A 235 -8.39 0.76 -10.00
C ARG A 235 -9.44 -0.01 -10.80
N ALA A 236 -10.22 -0.84 -10.12
CA ALA A 236 -11.35 -1.55 -10.71
C ALA A 236 -12.54 -0.66 -11.05
N LYS A 237 -12.47 0.65 -10.76
CA LYS A 237 -13.52 1.66 -10.99
C LYS A 237 -14.75 1.52 -10.09
N ALA A 238 -14.62 0.83 -8.96
CA ALA A 238 -15.61 0.93 -7.88
C ALA A 238 -15.60 2.34 -7.27
N GLU A 239 -16.76 2.82 -6.84
CA GLU A 239 -16.90 4.02 -6.01
C GLU A 239 -16.59 3.61 -4.57
N VAL A 240 -15.42 3.98 -4.05
CA VAL A 240 -15.03 3.66 -2.67
C VAL A 240 -15.14 4.91 -1.83
N VAL A 241 -16.02 4.88 -0.84
CA VAL A 241 -16.19 5.90 0.19
C VAL A 241 -15.46 5.43 1.43
N VAL A 242 -14.46 6.19 1.88
CA VAL A 242 -13.71 5.92 3.10
C VAL A 242 -14.32 6.72 4.24
N ALA A 243 -14.83 6.06 5.27
CA ALA A 243 -15.42 6.71 6.43
C ALA A 243 -14.58 6.49 7.68
N SER A 244 -14.36 7.54 8.45
CA SER A 244 -13.73 7.43 9.77
C SER A 244 -14.77 7.05 10.82
N ALA A 245 -14.51 5.99 11.56
CA ALA A 245 -15.29 5.62 12.75
C ALA A 245 -14.88 6.43 14.00
N ALA A 246 -13.88 7.31 13.89
CA ALA A 246 -13.52 8.27 14.93
C ALA A 246 -14.37 9.55 14.84
N ASP A 247 -14.15 10.49 15.76
CA ASP A 247 -14.78 11.82 15.81
C ASP A 247 -14.16 12.84 14.82
N LYS A 248 -13.12 12.42 14.10
CA LYS A 248 -12.38 13.21 13.11
C LYS A 248 -12.08 12.38 11.86
N ARG A 249 -11.86 13.07 10.74
CA ARG A 249 -11.50 12.43 9.46
C ARG A 249 -10.06 11.95 9.39
N GLU A 250 -9.14 12.60 10.10
CA GLU A 250 -7.75 12.16 10.18
C GLU A 250 -7.63 10.96 11.13
N VAL A 251 -7.11 9.85 10.60
CA VAL A 251 -6.92 8.60 11.30
C VAL A 251 -5.44 8.26 11.33
N MET A 252 -4.93 7.91 12.50
CA MET A 252 -3.56 7.45 12.70
C MET A 252 -3.53 5.93 12.75
N ALA A 253 -2.91 5.30 11.75
CA ALA A 253 -2.75 3.85 11.66
C ALA A 253 -1.68 3.31 12.62
N SER A 254 -1.58 1.98 12.71
CA SER A 254 -0.78 1.27 13.72
C SER A 254 0.72 1.55 13.62
N ARG A 255 1.24 1.77 12.39
CA ARG A 255 2.63 2.20 12.16
C ARG A 255 2.73 3.69 11.84
N LYS A 256 1.85 4.50 12.43
CA LYS A 256 1.88 5.97 12.41
C LYS A 256 1.76 6.57 11.01
N VAL A 257 1.25 5.83 10.02
CA VAL A 257 0.77 6.46 8.77
C VAL A 257 -0.52 7.19 9.10
N ARG A 258 -0.62 8.46 8.72
CA ARG A 258 -1.83 9.26 8.92
C ARG A 258 -2.60 9.37 7.62
N LEU A 259 -3.84 8.92 7.63
CA LEU A 259 -4.75 8.90 6.50
C LEU A 259 -5.92 9.85 6.76
N VAL A 260 -6.53 10.39 5.71
CA VAL A 260 -7.76 11.20 5.84
C VAL A 260 -8.91 10.47 5.18
N ALA A 261 -9.97 10.20 5.94
CA ALA A 261 -11.23 9.68 5.43
C ALA A 261 -11.98 10.74 4.62
N ASP A 262 -12.79 10.28 3.66
CA ASP A 262 -13.65 11.14 2.85
C ASP A 262 -14.70 11.84 3.75
N MET A 263 -15.24 11.11 4.73
CA MET A 263 -16.28 11.57 5.65
C MET A 263 -16.22 10.88 7.03
N LEU A 264 -17.07 11.33 7.96
CA LEU A 264 -17.30 10.63 9.22
C LEU A 264 -18.32 9.51 9.01
N HIS A 265 -18.27 8.48 9.85
CA HIS A 265 -19.23 7.38 9.80
C HIS A 265 -20.67 7.85 10.08
N SER A 266 -20.86 8.91 10.87
CA SER A 266 -22.16 9.57 11.09
C SER A 266 -22.80 10.08 9.79
N ASP A 267 -21.99 10.44 8.80
CA ASP A 267 -22.47 10.98 7.53
C ASP A 267 -22.63 9.86 6.49
N ALA A 268 -21.89 8.76 6.67
CA ALA A 268 -21.96 7.59 5.81
C ALA A 268 -23.29 6.84 5.96
N VAL A 269 -23.88 6.79 7.16
CA VAL A 269 -25.16 6.08 7.40
C VAL A 269 -26.36 6.65 6.63
N GLU A 270 -26.24 7.88 6.12
CA GLU A 270 -27.28 8.52 5.30
C GLU A 270 -27.26 8.03 3.83
N GLN A 271 -26.28 7.21 3.46
CA GLN A 271 -26.07 6.74 2.09
C GLN A 271 -26.27 5.22 1.97
N SER A 272 -26.63 4.78 0.76
CA SER A 272 -26.72 3.36 0.41
C SER A 272 -25.42 2.84 -0.21
N TYR A 273 -25.03 1.61 0.14
CA TYR A 273 -23.84 0.95 -0.37
C TYR A 273 -24.15 -0.47 -0.86
N ASP A 274 -23.43 -0.90 -1.89
CA ASP A 274 -23.45 -2.26 -2.43
C ASP A 274 -22.62 -3.22 -1.58
N LEU A 275 -21.63 -2.68 -0.88
CA LEU A 275 -20.76 -3.40 0.03
C LEU A 275 -20.30 -2.48 1.17
N ILE A 276 -20.39 -2.96 2.40
CA ILE A 276 -19.82 -2.28 3.57
C ILE A 276 -18.67 -3.14 4.08
N MET A 277 -17.49 -2.55 4.23
CA MET A 277 -16.27 -3.23 4.64
C MET A 277 -15.76 -2.69 5.97
N TRP A 278 -15.59 -3.59 6.93
CA TRP A 278 -14.98 -3.31 8.22
C TRP A 278 -13.62 -3.98 8.31
N LEU A 279 -12.59 -3.21 8.65
CA LEU A 279 -11.20 -3.68 8.70
C LEU A 279 -10.72 -3.94 10.13
N GLY A 280 -9.87 -4.95 10.30
CA GLY A 280 -9.11 -5.19 11.53
C GLY A 280 -9.98 -5.26 12.79
N VAL A 281 -9.65 -4.46 13.80
CA VAL A 281 -10.35 -4.38 15.08
C VAL A 281 -11.83 -4.00 14.95
N LEU A 282 -12.21 -3.17 13.98
CA LEU A 282 -13.62 -2.86 13.71
C LEU A 282 -14.35 -4.09 13.15
N GLY A 283 -13.72 -4.79 12.20
CA GLY A 283 -14.25 -6.04 11.65
C GLY A 283 -14.47 -7.09 12.75
N PHE A 284 -13.53 -7.19 13.69
CA PHE A 284 -13.65 -8.09 14.84
C PHE A 284 -14.77 -7.68 15.80
N ALA A 285 -14.86 -6.40 16.19
CA ALA A 285 -15.90 -5.92 17.08
C ALA A 285 -17.30 -6.11 16.47
N ARG A 286 -17.45 -5.85 15.16
CA ARG A 286 -18.71 -6.03 14.44
C ARG A 286 -19.08 -7.51 14.29
N ALA A 287 -18.10 -8.39 14.03
CA ALA A 287 -18.32 -9.84 14.01
C ALA A 287 -18.86 -10.33 15.37
N ARG A 288 -18.26 -9.89 16.48
CA ARG A 288 -18.75 -10.22 17.83
C ARG A 288 -20.14 -9.68 18.11
N ALA A 289 -20.44 -8.45 17.71
CA ALA A 289 -21.78 -7.90 17.90
C ALA A 289 -22.85 -8.76 17.20
N VAL A 290 -22.58 -9.25 15.98
CA VAL A 290 -23.47 -10.16 15.24
C VAL A 290 -23.57 -11.54 15.90
N GLU A 291 -22.53 -12.03 16.58
CA GLU A 291 -22.55 -13.32 17.29
C GLU A 291 -23.24 -13.24 18.67
N ASP A 292 -22.98 -12.18 19.43
CA ASP A 292 -23.42 -12.01 20.83
C ASP A 292 -24.85 -11.44 20.96
N SER A 293 -25.44 -10.94 19.87
CA SER A 293 -26.80 -10.41 19.84
C SER A 293 -27.62 -11.09 18.73
N ASP A 294 -28.95 -11.12 18.84
CA ASP A 294 -29.85 -11.50 17.73
C ASP A 294 -29.81 -10.47 16.56
N ASP A 295 -28.75 -9.65 16.45
CA ASP A 295 -28.55 -8.66 15.39
C ASP A 295 -28.16 -9.37 14.09
N GLU A 296 -29.03 -9.28 13.08
CA GLU A 296 -28.73 -9.85 11.78
C GLU A 296 -27.67 -9.01 11.04
N ALA A 297 -26.61 -9.66 10.55
CA ALA A 297 -25.66 -9.02 9.64
C ALA A 297 -26.40 -8.40 8.44
N LEU A 298 -26.13 -7.13 8.14
CA LEU A 298 -26.79 -6.43 7.04
C LEU A 298 -26.57 -7.19 5.72
N PRO A 299 -27.55 -7.25 4.80
CA PRO A 299 -27.48 -8.05 3.56
C PRO A 299 -26.28 -7.75 2.64
N HIS A 300 -25.56 -6.64 2.85
CA HIS A 300 -24.43 -6.19 2.04
C HIS A 300 -23.17 -5.89 2.86
N GLU A 301 -23.04 -6.46 4.06
CA GLU A 301 -21.92 -6.23 4.97
C GLU A 301 -20.86 -7.33 4.85
N LEU A 302 -19.58 -6.93 4.78
CA LEU A 302 -18.41 -7.79 4.63
C LEU A 302 -17.37 -7.45 5.70
N LEU A 303 -17.07 -8.43 6.54
CA LEU A 303 -16.17 -8.26 7.68
C LEU A 303 -14.80 -8.83 7.34
N LYS A 304 -13.81 -7.98 7.11
CA LYS A 304 -12.41 -8.42 7.03
C LYS A 304 -11.84 -8.46 8.45
N VAL A 305 -11.86 -9.64 9.04
CA VAL A 305 -11.22 -9.88 10.34
C VAL A 305 -9.75 -10.22 10.09
N SER A 306 -8.87 -9.27 10.40
CA SER A 306 -7.43 -9.52 10.41
C SER A 306 -7.01 -9.99 11.80
N PRO A 307 -6.22 -11.07 11.93
CA PRO A 307 -5.82 -11.62 13.22
C PRO A 307 -4.76 -10.73 13.85
N PHE A 308 -5.18 -9.59 14.42
CA PHE A 308 -4.31 -8.73 15.23
C PHE A 308 -4.06 -9.26 16.65
N THR A 309 -4.56 -10.46 16.96
CA THR A 309 -4.58 -11.00 18.34
C THR A 309 -4.04 -12.42 18.49
N GLY A 310 -3.44 -13.02 17.45
CA GLY A 310 -2.84 -14.36 17.57
C GLY A 310 -3.84 -15.49 17.88
N LEU A 311 -5.14 -15.30 17.59
CA LEU A 311 -6.22 -16.21 18.02
C LEU A 311 -7.06 -16.81 16.88
N CYS A 312 -6.65 -16.69 15.62
CA CYS A 312 -7.41 -17.28 14.50
C CYS A 312 -6.53 -18.19 13.63
N GLU A 313 -6.47 -19.47 14.00
CA GLU A 313 -5.84 -20.53 13.20
C GLU A 313 -6.85 -21.16 12.22
N THR A 314 -7.30 -20.43 11.20
CA THR A 314 -8.18 -21.00 10.15
C THR A 314 -7.37 -21.62 9.01
N PRO A 315 -7.55 -22.89 8.61
CA PRO A 315 -6.67 -23.55 7.63
C PRO A 315 -6.49 -22.85 6.26
N SER A 316 -7.42 -21.98 5.84
CA SER A 316 -7.42 -21.28 4.53
C SER A 316 -6.84 -19.84 4.58
N SER A 317 -6.30 -19.35 3.45
CA SER A 317 -5.75 -17.98 3.30
C SER A 317 -6.81 -16.87 3.31
N VAL A 318 -7.98 -17.16 2.74
CA VAL A 318 -9.21 -16.37 2.79
C VAL A 318 -10.36 -17.35 3.00
N MET A 319 -11.28 -17.06 3.93
CA MET A 319 -12.45 -17.88 4.22
C MET A 319 -13.72 -17.05 4.08
N VAL A 320 -14.70 -17.61 3.37
CA VAL A 320 -16.04 -17.02 3.22
C VAL A 320 -17.01 -17.82 4.06
N ALA A 321 -17.64 -17.20 5.04
CA ALA A 321 -18.68 -17.78 5.88
C ALA A 321 -19.94 -16.92 5.78
N GLY A 322 -20.87 -17.31 4.89
CA GLY A 322 -22.07 -16.53 4.62
C GLY A 322 -21.75 -15.14 4.04
N LYS A 323 -22.08 -14.07 4.78
CA LYS A 323 -21.81 -12.66 4.40
C LYS A 323 -20.41 -12.17 4.82
N VAL A 324 -19.63 -13.00 5.52
CA VAL A 324 -18.34 -12.60 6.11
C VAL A 324 -17.18 -13.15 5.28
N ILE A 325 -16.20 -12.30 4.92
CA ILE A 325 -14.94 -12.74 4.29
C ILE A 325 -13.75 -12.43 5.21
N ILE A 326 -13.20 -13.49 5.81
CA ILE A 326 -12.04 -13.44 6.71
C ILE A 326 -10.77 -13.64 5.89
N SER A 327 -9.74 -12.82 6.10
CA SER A 327 -8.43 -12.94 5.43
C SER A 327 -7.31 -13.00 6.45
N ARG A 328 -6.31 -13.86 6.20
CA ARG A 328 -5.16 -14.04 7.09
C ARG A 328 -4.13 -12.92 6.91
N GLY A 329 -4.20 -11.90 7.76
CA GLY A 329 -3.14 -10.91 7.95
C GLY A 329 -2.72 -10.15 6.68
N LEU A 330 -1.59 -9.48 6.76
CA LEU A 330 -1.17 -8.51 5.76
C LEU A 330 -0.88 -9.12 4.38
N GLY A 331 -0.15 -10.24 4.33
CA GLY A 331 0.28 -10.90 3.09
C GLY A 331 -0.86 -11.43 2.21
N THR A 332 -2.09 -11.54 2.70
CA THR A 332 -3.25 -11.96 1.90
C THR A 332 -4.14 -10.80 1.44
N THR A 333 -3.87 -9.58 1.88
CA THR A 333 -4.73 -8.40 1.62
C THR A 333 -4.88 -8.11 0.13
N LEU A 334 -3.80 -8.20 -0.64
CA LEU A 334 -3.84 -7.93 -2.07
C LEU A 334 -4.75 -8.93 -2.80
N LEU A 335 -4.58 -10.22 -2.50
CA LEU A 335 -5.43 -11.29 -3.04
C LEU A 335 -6.88 -11.11 -2.60
N PHE A 336 -7.11 -10.82 -1.31
CA PHE A 336 -8.44 -10.53 -0.78
C PHE A 336 -9.13 -9.37 -1.53
N SER A 337 -8.38 -8.30 -1.82
CA SER A 337 -8.90 -7.15 -2.56
C SER A 337 -9.26 -7.53 -4.00
N LEU A 338 -8.43 -8.33 -4.66
CA LEU A 338 -8.70 -8.85 -6.01
C LEU A 338 -9.90 -9.81 -6.02
N THR A 339 -10.09 -10.62 -4.97
CA THR A 339 -11.29 -11.44 -4.78
C THR A 339 -12.53 -10.55 -4.69
N ILE A 340 -12.50 -9.43 -3.99
CA ILE A 340 -13.65 -8.50 -3.96
C ILE A 340 -13.93 -7.93 -5.36
N VAL A 341 -12.89 -7.59 -6.13
CA VAL A 341 -13.07 -7.16 -7.52
C VAL A 341 -13.72 -8.27 -8.36
N ASP A 342 -13.29 -9.52 -8.22
CA ASP A 342 -13.89 -10.67 -8.90
C ASP A 342 -15.39 -10.79 -8.58
N LEU A 343 -15.75 -10.61 -7.31
CA LEU A 343 -17.13 -10.69 -6.85
C LEU A 343 -18.01 -9.55 -7.35
N LEU A 344 -17.50 -8.33 -7.34
CA LEU A 344 -18.28 -7.14 -7.68
C LEU A 344 -18.32 -6.88 -9.20
N LEU A 345 -17.24 -7.21 -9.90
CA LEU A 345 -16.98 -6.76 -11.28
C LEU A 345 -16.56 -7.88 -12.23
N GLY A 346 -16.41 -9.11 -11.72
CA GLY A 346 -16.10 -10.31 -12.50
C GLY A 346 -14.61 -10.61 -12.62
N ARG A 347 -14.33 -11.89 -12.88
CA ARG A 347 -12.98 -12.48 -12.97
C ARG A 347 -12.05 -11.78 -13.94
N GLU A 348 -12.56 -11.42 -15.12
CA GLU A 348 -11.77 -10.73 -16.15
C GLU A 348 -11.23 -9.40 -15.63
N LYS A 349 -12.06 -8.64 -14.91
CA LYS A 349 -11.64 -7.36 -14.33
C LYS A 349 -10.59 -7.55 -13.23
N ALA A 350 -10.76 -8.57 -12.38
CA ALA A 350 -9.80 -8.89 -11.35
C ALA A 350 -8.43 -9.28 -11.94
N LEU A 351 -8.41 -10.10 -13.00
CA LEU A 351 -7.19 -10.48 -13.72
C LEU A 351 -6.50 -9.29 -14.39
N GLU A 352 -7.26 -8.36 -14.98
CA GLU A 352 -6.73 -7.10 -15.53
C GLU A 352 -5.99 -6.30 -14.45
N ILE A 353 -6.61 -6.11 -13.28
CA ILE A 353 -5.99 -5.37 -12.17
C ILE A 353 -4.77 -6.11 -11.62
N ALA A 354 -4.85 -7.43 -11.43
CA ALA A 354 -3.72 -8.25 -10.98
C ALA A 354 -2.49 -8.08 -11.89
N LYS A 355 -2.69 -8.13 -13.21
CA LYS A 355 -1.63 -7.92 -14.21
C LYS A 355 -1.03 -6.53 -14.14
N LEU A 356 -1.86 -5.48 -14.01
CA LEU A 356 -1.39 -4.10 -13.86
C LEU A 356 -0.54 -3.89 -12.60
N MET A 357 -0.77 -4.70 -11.56
CA MET A 357 -0.05 -4.64 -10.29
C MET A 357 1.13 -5.62 -10.22
N LEU A 358 1.48 -6.32 -11.30
CA LEU A 358 2.54 -7.33 -11.34
C LEU A 358 2.30 -8.50 -10.36
N VAL A 359 1.04 -8.91 -10.19
CA VAL A 359 0.65 -10.08 -9.39
C VAL A 359 0.55 -11.30 -10.30
N GLU A 360 1.54 -12.20 -10.22
CA GLU A 360 1.70 -13.32 -11.16
C GLU A 360 0.80 -14.53 -10.84
N ASN A 361 0.34 -14.68 -9.59
CA ASN A 361 -0.32 -15.92 -9.09
C ASN A 361 -1.82 -15.78 -8.80
N PHE A 362 -2.53 -14.83 -9.42
CA PHE A 362 -3.99 -14.74 -9.29
C PHE A 362 -4.66 -15.62 -10.37
N HIS A 363 -4.82 -16.93 -10.08
CA HIS A 363 -5.35 -17.93 -11.02
C HIS A 363 -6.74 -18.43 -10.66
#